data_AF-A0AAU9X330-F1
#
_entry.id   AF-A0AAU9X330-F1
#
_cell.length_a   1.000
_cell.length_b   1.000
_cell.length_c   1.000
_cell.angle_alpha   90.00
_cell.angle_beta   90.00
_cell.angle_gamma   90.00
#
_symmetry.space_group_name_H-M   'P 1'
#
loop_
_entity.id
_entity.type
_entity.pdbx_description
1 polymer ?
#
loop_
_entity_poly.entity_id
_entity_poly.type
_entity_poly.pdbx_seq_one_letter_code
_entity_poly.pdbx_strand_id
1 'polypeptide(L)'
;MAETCRLSTEAVVLLLSFLFHSGMIILFSSKCSAGEECRSIVFKEPIKNKVLEGHLIRLIQIPQQANCKVLCYTEPNCVSINLGPSQGGNYICELNNASGESPGSSAFQSKQDYSHFSIENPCSSSPCFNNGTCQAGYTDNGFRCKCPSGFTGAYCDNVFNVACSFDFEDGIGEWEMTGRAFINQPTFGDNPAARNRESAQQQGDWWIGGAENRPSENDAPAGQHPDGADPPQGTLISPCFRIFGKDISFLVGGGCTISDIRAELIVNNQVVRNETGNCYETLYRKSWDVKEFIGQYAQVRLVDRRSGAWGHINFDALRGDIICPHHLGENN
;
A
#
# COMPACT_ATOMS: atom_id res chain seq x y z
N MET A 1 -3.48 1.94 25.34
CA MET A 1 -2.54 2.43 24.31
C MET A 1 -2.19 1.39 23.24
N ALA A 2 -2.94 0.26 23.12
CA ALA A 2 -2.77 -0.74 22.05
C ALA A 2 -3.80 -0.60 20.91
N GLU A 3 -4.69 0.39 20.99
CA GLU A 3 -5.67 0.75 19.95
C GLU A 3 -5.07 1.70 18.88
N THR A 4 -3.86 2.22 19.08
CA THR A 4 -3.32 3.34 18.28
C THR A 4 -2.79 2.98 16.89
N CYS A 5 -2.33 1.75 16.61
CA CYS A 5 -2.01 1.33 15.22
C CYS A 5 -3.17 0.62 14.50
N ARG A 6 -4.34 0.50 15.12
CA ARG A 6 -5.56 -0.03 14.51
C ARG A 6 -6.72 0.92 14.77
N LEU A 7 -6.74 2.12 14.19
CA LEU A 7 -8.00 2.84 13.90
C LEU A 7 -7.76 4.13 13.11
N SER A 8 -8.17 4.11 11.84
CA SER A 8 -8.96 5.20 11.25
C SER A 8 -9.81 4.67 10.08
N THR A 9 -10.67 3.69 10.34
CA THR A 9 -11.79 3.36 9.45
C THR A 9 -13.05 3.03 10.25
N GLU A 10 -13.56 4.02 10.99
CA GLU A 10 -14.98 4.04 11.36
C GLU A 10 -15.55 5.45 11.16
N ALA A 11 -16.20 5.65 10.01
CA ALA A 11 -17.28 6.62 9.80
C ALA A 11 -17.94 6.34 8.44
N VAL A 12 -18.73 5.27 8.35
CA VAL A 12 -19.79 5.16 7.35
C VAL A 12 -21.07 4.92 8.12
N VAL A 13 -22.02 5.86 8.01
CA VAL A 13 -23.48 5.66 7.90
C VAL A 13 -24.16 7.01 8.18
N LEU A 14 -25.13 7.34 7.30
CA LEU A 14 -26.07 8.47 7.28
C LEU A 14 -25.64 9.70 6.46
N LEU A 15 -26.03 9.70 5.16
CA LEU A 15 -26.86 10.76 4.56
C LEU A 15 -27.07 10.52 3.06
N LEU A 16 -28.01 9.65 2.69
CA LEU A 16 -28.60 9.65 1.34
C LEU A 16 -30.07 9.29 1.41
N SER A 17 -30.89 10.28 1.73
CA SER A 17 -32.32 10.27 1.38
C SER A 17 -32.78 11.71 1.33
N PHE A 18 -32.76 12.33 0.15
CA PHE A 18 -33.66 13.40 -0.30
C PHE A 18 -33.12 13.88 -1.64
N LEU A 19 -33.86 13.60 -2.72
CA LEU A 19 -34.05 14.44 -3.93
C LEU A 19 -34.54 13.56 -5.09
N PHE A 20 -35.84 13.26 -5.09
CA PHE A 20 -36.58 12.93 -6.30
C PHE A 20 -37.91 13.67 -6.24
N HIS A 21 -37.96 14.92 -6.69
CA HIS A 21 -39.21 15.69 -6.87
C HIS A 21 -39.11 16.77 -7.97
N SER A 22 -38.43 16.51 -9.08
CA SER A 22 -38.66 17.30 -10.30
C SER A 22 -38.51 16.43 -11.54
N GLY A 23 -39.65 16.09 -12.14
CA GLY A 23 -39.73 15.41 -13.43
C GLY A 23 -39.15 16.28 -14.53
N MET A 24 -37.84 16.14 -14.76
CA MET A 24 -37.14 16.73 -15.90
C MET A 24 -36.47 15.59 -16.67
N ILE A 25 -36.93 15.34 -17.90
CA ILE A 25 -36.30 14.38 -18.80
C ILE A 25 -35.02 15.02 -19.34
N ILE A 26 -33.88 14.61 -18.79
CA ILE A 26 -32.56 14.99 -19.28
C ILE A 26 -32.13 13.93 -20.30
N LEU A 27 -31.90 14.36 -21.55
CA LEU A 27 -31.26 13.53 -22.57
C LEU A 27 -29.78 13.34 -22.17
N PHE A 28 -29.45 12.19 -21.58
CA PHE A 28 -28.06 11.82 -21.32
C PHE A 28 -27.35 11.51 -22.63
N SER A 29 -26.40 12.35 -23.04
CA SER A 29 -25.31 11.92 -23.91
C SER A 29 -24.39 11.02 -23.07
N SER A 30 -24.23 9.77 -23.48
CA SER A 30 -23.42 8.77 -22.79
C SER A 30 -21.92 9.02 -23.05
N LYS A 31 -21.39 10.11 -22.49
CA LYS A 31 -19.95 10.24 -22.25
C LYS A 31 -19.73 10.07 -20.77
N CYS A 32 -18.99 9.01 -20.41
CA CYS A 32 -18.68 8.75 -19.02
C CYS A 32 -17.89 9.89 -18.41
N SER A 33 -18.37 10.38 -17.28
CA SER A 33 -17.73 11.45 -16.52
C SER A 33 -16.39 10.95 -15.99
N ALA A 34 -15.36 11.79 -16.07
CA ALA A 34 -14.08 11.52 -15.45
C ALA A 34 -14.29 11.28 -13.93
N GLY A 35 -13.87 10.12 -13.44
CA GLY A 35 -13.91 9.77 -12.01
C GLY A 35 -14.78 8.56 -11.65
N GLU A 36 -15.66 8.07 -12.52
CA GLU A 36 -16.39 6.81 -12.28
C GLU A 36 -15.84 5.69 -13.17
N GLU A 37 -15.67 4.48 -12.61
CA GLU A 37 -15.22 3.25 -13.28
C GLU A 37 -16.24 2.77 -14.34
N CYS A 38 -16.42 3.56 -15.38
CA CYS A 38 -17.38 3.29 -16.42
C CYS A 38 -16.96 2.12 -17.29
N ARG A 39 -17.84 1.13 -17.38
CA ARG A 39 -17.70 0.00 -18.28
C ARG A 39 -18.53 0.22 -19.54
N SER A 40 -17.96 -0.05 -20.70
CA SER A 40 -18.59 -0.03 -22.01
C SER A 40 -18.11 -1.23 -22.83
N ILE A 41 -19.03 -2.11 -23.23
CA ILE A 41 -18.72 -3.30 -24.02
C ILE A 41 -19.70 -3.42 -25.18
N VAL A 42 -19.23 -3.91 -26.32
CA VAL A 42 -20.03 -4.12 -27.53
C VAL A 42 -19.90 -5.57 -27.96
N PHE A 43 -21.03 -6.25 -28.13
CA PHE A 43 -21.07 -7.62 -28.61
C PHE A 43 -20.94 -7.67 -30.14
N LYS A 44 -20.08 -8.57 -30.62
CA LYS A 44 -19.99 -8.97 -32.03
C LYS A 44 -21.24 -9.75 -32.44
N GLU A 45 -21.39 -9.98 -33.75
CA GLU A 45 -22.45 -10.83 -34.29
C GLU A 45 -22.39 -12.26 -33.69
N PRO A 46 -23.55 -12.89 -33.40
CA PRO A 46 -23.57 -14.20 -32.76
C PRO A 46 -23.11 -15.31 -33.68
N ILE A 47 -22.39 -16.27 -33.10
CA ILE A 47 -22.08 -17.54 -33.74
C ILE A 47 -23.17 -18.54 -33.36
N LYS A 48 -23.98 -18.94 -34.35
CA LYS A 48 -25.09 -19.88 -34.17
C LYS A 48 -24.61 -21.31 -33.98
N ASN A 49 -25.37 -22.08 -33.20
CA ASN A 49 -25.14 -23.49 -32.86
C ASN A 49 -23.76 -23.77 -32.27
N LYS A 50 -23.21 -22.79 -31.55
CA LYS A 50 -21.88 -22.84 -30.94
C LYS A 50 -21.92 -22.38 -29.49
N VAL A 51 -21.03 -22.95 -28.70
CA VAL A 51 -20.75 -22.54 -27.32
C VAL A 51 -19.25 -22.54 -27.04
N LEU A 52 -18.87 -21.75 -26.04
CA LEU A 52 -17.56 -21.82 -25.41
C LEU A 52 -17.67 -22.58 -24.08
N GLU A 53 -16.90 -23.65 -23.91
CA GLU A 53 -16.88 -24.47 -22.69
C GLU A 53 -15.60 -24.25 -21.88
N GLY A 54 -15.60 -24.62 -20.59
CA GLY A 54 -14.42 -24.50 -19.72
C GLY A 54 -14.15 -23.10 -19.14
N HIS A 55 -14.98 -22.10 -19.49
CA HIS A 55 -14.79 -20.70 -19.11
C HIS A 55 -15.99 -20.10 -18.35
N LEU A 56 -16.86 -20.95 -17.82
CA LEU A 56 -18.10 -20.56 -17.17
C LEU A 56 -17.85 -19.79 -15.87
N ILE A 57 -18.31 -18.54 -15.82
CA ILE A 57 -18.39 -17.74 -14.59
C ILE A 57 -19.67 -18.11 -13.83
N ARG A 58 -20.81 -18.10 -14.53
CA ARG A 58 -22.11 -18.33 -13.93
C ARG A 58 -23.13 -18.82 -14.95
N LEU A 59 -23.98 -19.76 -14.52
CA LEU A 59 -25.16 -20.25 -15.23
C LEU A 59 -26.42 -19.65 -14.60
N ILE A 60 -27.26 -18.99 -15.39
CA ILE A 60 -28.45 -18.26 -14.92
C ILE A 60 -29.62 -18.52 -15.86
N GLN A 61 -30.84 -18.67 -15.33
CA GLN A 61 -32.07 -18.65 -16.11
C GLN A 61 -32.65 -17.23 -16.15
N ILE A 62 -32.99 -16.74 -17.34
CA ILE A 62 -33.48 -15.37 -17.55
C ILE A 62 -34.80 -15.34 -18.34
N PRO A 63 -35.71 -14.41 -18.05
CA PRO A 63 -37.00 -14.34 -18.73
C PRO A 63 -36.89 -13.81 -20.17
N GLN A 64 -35.89 -12.98 -20.46
CA GLN A 64 -35.69 -12.36 -21.77
C GLN A 64 -34.24 -12.51 -22.22
N GLN A 65 -34.03 -12.79 -23.51
CA GLN A 65 -32.70 -12.98 -24.09
C GLN A 65 -31.76 -11.78 -23.85
N ALA A 66 -32.29 -10.56 -23.93
CA ALA A 66 -31.53 -9.32 -23.75
C ALA A 66 -30.88 -9.21 -22.36
N ASN A 67 -31.49 -9.82 -21.34
CA ASN A 67 -30.97 -9.78 -19.97
C ASN A 67 -29.60 -10.47 -19.87
N CYS A 68 -29.28 -11.42 -20.73
CA CYS A 68 -27.96 -12.10 -20.68
C CYS A 68 -26.83 -11.13 -20.98
N LYS A 69 -27.03 -10.23 -21.95
CA LYS A 69 -26.05 -9.19 -22.31
C LYS A 69 -25.90 -8.17 -21.18
N VAL A 70 -27.00 -7.79 -20.53
CA VAL A 70 -26.98 -6.88 -19.37
C VAL A 70 -26.26 -7.52 -18.18
N LEU A 71 -26.50 -8.81 -17.91
CA LEU A 71 -25.81 -9.54 -16.85
C LEU A 71 -24.30 -9.60 -17.12
N CYS A 72 -23.90 -9.84 -18.36
CA CYS A 72 -22.49 -9.77 -18.75
C CYS A 72 -21.91 -8.36 -18.54
N TYR A 73 -22.64 -7.30 -18.91
CA TYR A 73 -22.24 -5.92 -18.67
C TYR A 73 -22.01 -5.61 -17.18
N THR A 74 -22.83 -6.16 -16.29
CA THR A 74 -22.67 -5.98 -14.84
C THR A 74 -21.62 -6.88 -14.20
N GLU A 75 -21.16 -7.93 -14.88
CA GLU A 75 -20.13 -8.86 -14.40
C GLU A 75 -18.76 -8.47 -14.98
N PRO A 76 -17.85 -7.83 -14.21
CA PRO A 76 -16.62 -7.24 -14.74
C PRO A 76 -15.69 -8.21 -15.48
N ASN A 77 -15.73 -9.49 -15.12
CA ASN A 77 -14.89 -10.53 -15.73
C ASN A 77 -15.56 -11.18 -16.96
N CYS A 78 -16.81 -10.86 -17.27
CA CYS A 78 -17.53 -11.45 -18.40
C CYS A 78 -17.10 -10.80 -19.72
N VAL A 79 -16.66 -11.61 -20.68
CA VAL A 79 -16.27 -11.16 -22.03
C VAL A 79 -17.01 -11.92 -23.13
N SER A 80 -17.79 -12.94 -22.78
CA SER A 80 -18.69 -13.60 -23.72
C SER A 80 -19.85 -14.29 -23.00
N ILE A 81 -20.88 -14.65 -23.75
CA ILE A 81 -22.04 -15.39 -23.26
C ILE A 81 -22.37 -16.56 -24.19
N ASN A 82 -22.85 -17.67 -23.62
CA ASN A 82 -23.62 -18.65 -24.38
C ASN A 82 -25.10 -18.49 -24.01
N LEU A 83 -25.94 -18.22 -25.01
CA LEU A 83 -27.39 -18.16 -24.85
C LEU A 83 -28.00 -19.45 -25.37
N GLY A 84 -28.63 -20.22 -24.50
CA GLY A 84 -29.32 -21.46 -24.83
C GLY A 84 -30.82 -21.28 -25.15
N PRO A 85 -31.52 -22.39 -25.44
CA PRO A 85 -32.94 -22.38 -25.74
C PRO A 85 -33.79 -22.01 -24.52
N SER A 86 -35.06 -21.66 -24.76
CA SER A 86 -36.03 -21.45 -23.68
C SER A 86 -36.48 -22.79 -23.08
N GLN A 87 -36.38 -22.91 -21.76
CA GLN A 87 -36.89 -24.03 -20.97
C GLN A 87 -37.91 -23.50 -19.96
N GLY A 88 -39.18 -23.88 -20.10
CA GLY A 88 -40.24 -23.44 -19.19
C GLY A 88 -40.50 -21.92 -19.21
N GLY A 89 -40.23 -21.25 -20.34
CA GLY A 89 -40.41 -19.80 -20.51
C GLY A 89 -39.16 -18.98 -20.19
N ASN A 90 -38.10 -19.57 -19.62
CA ASN A 90 -36.84 -18.90 -19.33
C ASN A 90 -35.71 -19.39 -20.24
N TYR A 91 -34.81 -18.50 -20.64
CA TYR A 91 -33.62 -18.83 -21.42
C TYR A 91 -32.44 -19.19 -20.50
N ILE A 92 -31.60 -20.11 -20.96
CA ILE A 92 -30.32 -20.41 -20.30
C ILE A 92 -29.28 -19.38 -20.73
N CYS A 93 -28.63 -18.75 -19.76
CA CYS A 93 -27.56 -17.77 -19.96
C CYS A 93 -26.30 -18.23 -19.22
N GLU A 94 -25.23 -18.46 -19.97
CA GLU A 94 -23.90 -18.79 -19.44
C GLU A 94 -23.00 -17.57 -19.64
N LEU A 95 -22.50 -16.98 -18.56
CA LEU A 95 -21.51 -15.91 -18.61
C LEU A 95 -20.11 -16.53 -18.62
N ASN A 96 -19.20 -16.05 -19.48
CA ASN A 96 -17.87 -16.63 -19.62
C ASN A 96 -16.74 -15.59 -19.48
N ASN A 97 -15.62 -16.01 -18.90
CA ASN A 97 -14.43 -15.18 -18.67
C ASN A 97 -13.43 -15.18 -19.84
N ALA A 98 -13.75 -15.85 -20.94
CA ALA A 98 -12.96 -15.90 -22.15
C ALA A 98 -13.82 -15.69 -23.39
N SER A 99 -13.17 -15.28 -24.48
CA SER A 99 -13.72 -15.23 -25.84
C SER A 99 -12.98 -16.25 -26.72
N GLY A 100 -13.46 -16.52 -27.92
CA GLY A 100 -12.79 -17.44 -28.86
C GLY A 100 -11.38 -17.02 -29.30
N GLU A 101 -10.96 -15.80 -28.97
CA GLU A 101 -9.63 -15.25 -29.23
C GLU A 101 -8.70 -15.35 -27.99
N SER A 102 -9.21 -15.83 -26.85
CA SER A 102 -8.47 -15.83 -25.59
C SER A 102 -7.42 -16.97 -25.51
N PRO A 103 -6.26 -16.74 -24.89
CA PRO A 103 -5.23 -17.76 -24.70
C PRO A 103 -5.76 -18.95 -23.90
N GLY A 104 -5.53 -20.17 -24.40
CA GLY A 104 -6.01 -21.39 -23.75
C GLY A 104 -7.51 -21.67 -23.94
N SER A 105 -8.25 -20.83 -24.68
CA SER A 105 -9.64 -21.16 -25.03
C SER A 105 -9.68 -22.33 -26.01
N SER A 106 -10.47 -23.36 -25.68
CA SER A 106 -10.75 -24.45 -26.60
C SER A 106 -11.62 -23.95 -27.76
N ALA A 107 -11.41 -24.49 -28.96
CA ALA A 107 -12.23 -24.19 -30.13
C ALA A 107 -13.74 -24.34 -29.82
N PHE A 108 -14.57 -23.46 -30.40
CA PHE A 108 -16.01 -23.46 -30.20
C PHE A 108 -16.65 -24.84 -30.42
N GLN A 109 -17.34 -25.34 -29.39
CA GLN A 109 -18.04 -26.62 -29.45
C GLN A 109 -19.39 -26.46 -30.14
N SER A 110 -19.75 -27.45 -30.95
CA SER A 110 -21.05 -27.49 -31.61
C SER A 110 -22.15 -27.87 -30.62
N LYS A 111 -23.15 -27.01 -30.47
CA LYS A 111 -24.31 -27.26 -29.60
C LYS A 111 -25.55 -26.64 -30.23
N GLN A 112 -26.49 -27.48 -30.62
CA GLN A 112 -27.71 -27.06 -31.30
C GLN A 112 -28.55 -26.14 -30.40
N ASP A 113 -29.20 -25.14 -31.00
CA ASP A 113 -30.06 -24.14 -30.34
C ASP A 113 -29.36 -23.21 -29.34
N TYR A 114 -28.02 -23.23 -29.32
CA TYR A 114 -27.22 -22.24 -28.60
C TYR A 114 -26.69 -21.17 -29.56
N SER A 115 -26.52 -19.95 -29.06
CA SER A 115 -25.83 -18.87 -29.74
C SER A 115 -24.74 -18.31 -28.83
N HIS A 116 -23.50 -18.29 -29.34
CA HIS A 116 -22.38 -17.67 -28.64
C HIS A 116 -22.25 -16.20 -29.05
N PHE A 117 -22.10 -15.30 -28.08
CA PHE A 117 -21.83 -13.89 -28.31
C PHE A 117 -20.55 -13.50 -27.57
N SER A 118 -19.58 -12.95 -28.29
CA SER A 118 -18.33 -12.42 -27.71
C SER A 118 -18.27 -10.91 -27.88
N ILE A 119 -17.57 -10.23 -26.99
CA ILE A 119 -17.16 -8.83 -27.20
C ILE A 119 -15.80 -8.78 -27.91
N GLU A 120 -15.41 -7.60 -28.39
CA GLU A 120 -13.99 -7.33 -28.64
C GLU A 120 -13.27 -7.35 -27.29
N ASN A 121 -12.28 -8.25 -27.15
CA ASN A 121 -11.66 -8.55 -25.86
C ASN A 121 -10.19 -8.14 -25.85
N PRO A 122 -9.85 -6.90 -25.44
CA PRO A 122 -8.47 -6.46 -25.27
C PRO A 122 -7.67 -7.30 -24.27
N CYS A 123 -8.33 -8.01 -23.36
CA CYS A 123 -7.66 -8.91 -22.41
C CYS A 123 -7.10 -10.18 -23.06
N SER A 124 -7.46 -10.50 -24.31
CA SER A 124 -6.93 -11.67 -25.03
C SER A 124 -5.41 -11.62 -25.24
N SER A 125 -4.80 -10.43 -25.31
CA SER A 125 -3.35 -10.26 -25.39
C SER A 125 -2.63 -10.40 -24.05
N SER A 126 -3.36 -10.68 -22.96
CA SER A 126 -2.84 -10.74 -21.59
C SER A 126 -2.04 -9.49 -21.18
N PRO A 127 -2.63 -8.29 -21.24
CA PRO A 127 -1.88 -7.03 -21.04
C PRO A 127 -1.47 -6.77 -19.59
N CYS A 128 -2.06 -7.44 -18.61
CA CYS A 128 -1.77 -7.22 -17.19
C CYS A 128 -0.57 -8.06 -16.73
N PHE A 129 0.46 -7.40 -16.22
CA PHE A 129 1.66 -8.04 -15.67
C PHE A 129 1.44 -8.53 -14.24
N ASN A 130 2.41 -9.28 -13.72
CA ASN A 130 2.50 -9.67 -12.31
C ASN A 130 1.24 -10.35 -11.75
N ASN A 131 0.59 -11.21 -12.55
CA ASN A 131 -0.68 -11.89 -12.22
C ASN A 131 -1.87 -10.92 -11.98
N GLY A 132 -1.85 -9.73 -12.58
CA GLY A 132 -2.99 -8.82 -12.59
C GLY A 132 -4.20 -9.39 -13.32
N THR A 133 -5.39 -9.04 -12.83
CA THR A 133 -6.66 -9.47 -13.44
C THR A 133 -7.10 -8.44 -14.47
N CYS A 134 -7.21 -8.84 -15.74
CA CYS A 134 -7.70 -7.97 -16.81
C CYS A 134 -9.23 -7.96 -16.88
N GLN A 135 -9.83 -6.77 -16.97
CA GLN A 135 -11.28 -6.57 -17.11
C GLN A 135 -11.58 -5.69 -18.32
N ALA A 136 -12.34 -6.22 -19.27
CA ALA A 136 -12.66 -5.53 -20.52
C ALA A 136 -13.79 -4.50 -20.38
N GLY A 137 -13.70 -3.47 -21.21
CA GLY A 137 -14.67 -2.38 -21.34
C GLY A 137 -14.42 -1.19 -20.43
N TYR A 138 -13.31 -1.14 -19.69
CA TYR A 138 -13.01 -0.04 -18.77
C TYR A 138 -11.96 0.91 -19.35
N THR A 139 -12.02 2.18 -18.96
CA THR A 139 -11.07 3.25 -19.38
C THR A 139 -11.03 3.47 -20.91
N ASP A 140 -10.26 4.46 -21.34
CA ASP A 140 -10.06 4.75 -22.76
C ASP A 140 -9.23 3.65 -23.47
N ASN A 141 -8.53 2.80 -22.71
CA ASN A 141 -7.78 1.66 -23.27
C ASN A 141 -8.68 0.45 -23.60
N GLY A 142 -9.97 0.50 -23.27
CA GLY A 142 -10.91 -0.60 -23.47
C GLY A 142 -10.73 -1.77 -22.49
N PHE A 143 -9.82 -1.68 -21.54
CA PHE A 143 -9.68 -2.59 -20.40
C PHE A 143 -9.05 -1.88 -19.19
N ARG A 144 -9.10 -2.53 -18.02
CA ARG A 144 -8.31 -2.17 -16.85
C ARG A 144 -7.64 -3.40 -16.26
N CYS A 145 -6.52 -3.20 -15.59
CA CYS A 145 -5.89 -4.23 -14.77
C CYS A 145 -6.22 -3.99 -13.29
N LYS A 146 -6.74 -5.02 -12.61
CA LYS A 146 -6.82 -5.06 -11.14
C LYS A 146 -5.53 -5.67 -10.63
N CYS A 147 -4.67 -4.83 -10.05
CA CYS A 147 -3.34 -5.22 -9.61
C CYS A 147 -3.37 -5.99 -8.29
N PRO A 148 -2.56 -7.06 -8.14
CA PRO A 148 -2.37 -7.70 -6.86
C PRO A 148 -1.65 -6.75 -5.90
N SER A 149 -1.69 -7.06 -4.60
CA SER A 149 -0.99 -6.29 -3.58
C SER A 149 0.51 -6.19 -3.91
N GLY A 150 1.06 -4.98 -3.80
CA GLY A 150 2.45 -4.70 -4.15
C GLY A 150 2.69 -4.28 -5.60
N PHE A 151 1.64 -4.19 -6.43
CA PHE A 151 1.75 -3.70 -7.81
C PHE A 151 0.76 -2.56 -8.09
N THR A 152 1.14 -1.68 -9.01
CA THR A 152 0.37 -0.51 -9.44
C THR A 152 0.63 -0.20 -10.91
N GLY A 153 0.02 0.87 -11.42
CA GLY A 153 0.06 1.27 -12.82
C GLY A 153 -1.09 0.65 -13.63
N ALA A 154 -1.30 1.19 -14.83
CA ALA A 154 -2.38 0.76 -15.71
C ALA A 154 -2.28 -0.71 -16.13
N TYR A 155 -1.06 -1.27 -16.12
CA TYR A 155 -0.73 -2.63 -16.55
C TYR A 155 -0.22 -3.52 -15.40
N CYS A 156 -0.20 -3.04 -14.15
CA CYS A 156 0.40 -3.74 -13.01
C CYS A 156 1.89 -4.08 -13.17
N ASP A 157 2.59 -3.31 -13.99
CA ASP A 157 4.01 -3.41 -14.31
C ASP A 157 4.89 -2.68 -13.28
N ASN A 158 4.31 -1.76 -12.51
CA ASN A 158 5.02 -1.05 -11.46
C ASN A 158 4.86 -1.79 -10.13
N VAL A 159 5.93 -1.88 -9.35
CA VAL A 159 5.86 -2.35 -7.97
C VAL A 159 5.41 -1.16 -7.12
N PHE A 160 4.30 -1.31 -6.38
CA PHE A 160 3.90 -0.37 -5.33
C PHE A 160 4.82 -0.56 -4.12
N ASN A 161 6.06 -0.10 -4.26
CA ASN A 161 6.97 0.15 -3.16
C ASN A 161 7.02 1.66 -2.96
N VAL A 162 6.24 2.19 -2.01
CA VAL A 162 6.86 3.22 -1.17
C VAL A 162 7.37 2.46 0.04
N ALA A 163 8.48 1.75 -0.17
CA ALA A 163 9.32 1.40 0.95
C ALA A 163 9.72 2.74 1.56
N CYS A 164 9.15 3.08 2.72
CA CYS A 164 9.55 4.30 3.39
C CYS A 164 10.80 4.01 4.20
N SER A 165 11.76 4.92 4.12
CA SER A 165 12.83 5.02 5.10
C SER A 165 12.47 6.08 6.13
N PHE A 166 13.00 5.90 7.34
CA PHE A 166 13.14 6.98 8.29
C PHE A 166 14.64 7.26 8.43
N ASP A 167 15.12 8.14 7.58
CA ASP A 167 16.50 8.63 7.50
C ASP A 167 16.61 10.11 7.92
N PHE A 168 15.50 10.76 8.27
CA PHE A 168 15.43 12.11 8.85
C PHE A 168 15.90 13.25 7.93
N GLU A 169 16.20 12.98 6.67
CA GLU A 169 16.60 13.99 5.67
C GLU A 169 15.49 15.01 5.39
N ASP A 170 14.23 14.62 5.62
CA ASP A 170 13.05 15.49 5.53
C ASP A 170 12.52 15.93 6.92
N GLY A 171 13.32 15.77 7.97
CA GLY A 171 12.94 16.06 9.35
C GLY A 171 12.32 14.87 10.11
N ILE A 172 11.78 15.14 11.30
CA ILE A 172 11.11 14.13 12.13
C ILE A 172 9.60 13.96 11.85
N GLY A 173 9.00 14.77 10.97
CA GLY A 173 7.59 14.63 10.56
C GLY A 173 6.61 14.35 11.72
N GLU A 174 5.86 13.24 11.59
CA GLU A 174 4.86 12.77 12.55
C GLU A 174 5.44 11.89 13.68
N TRP A 175 6.76 11.95 13.95
CA TRP A 175 7.33 11.25 15.10
C TRP A 175 6.89 11.90 16.41
N GLU A 176 6.42 11.07 17.35
CA GLU A 176 5.96 11.54 18.65
C GLU A 176 7.09 11.52 19.66
N MET A 177 7.38 12.69 20.24
CA MET A 177 8.42 12.84 21.26
C MET A 177 7.84 12.95 22.67
N THR A 178 8.54 12.39 23.66
CA THR A 178 8.30 12.67 25.09
C THR A 178 9.61 13.05 25.76
N GLY A 179 9.53 13.80 26.87
CA GLY A 179 10.71 14.26 27.60
C GLY A 179 11.46 15.36 26.83
N ARG A 180 12.77 15.48 27.07
CA ARG A 180 13.61 16.54 26.51
C ARG A 180 14.77 16.06 25.64
N ALA A 181 15.09 14.76 25.63
CA ALA A 181 16.23 14.23 24.89
C ALA A 181 16.22 14.52 23.38
N PHE A 182 15.05 14.74 22.77
CA PHE A 182 14.90 14.87 21.32
C PHE A 182 14.43 16.26 20.84
N ILE A 183 14.49 17.30 21.68
CA ILE A 183 13.88 18.62 21.36
C ILE A 183 14.55 19.38 20.22
N ASN A 184 15.82 19.09 19.91
CA ASN A 184 16.59 19.73 18.85
C ASN A 184 16.94 18.74 17.73
N GLN A 185 16.04 17.77 17.48
CA GLN A 185 16.25 16.70 16.51
C GLN A 185 15.33 16.85 15.28
N PRO A 186 15.77 16.42 14.08
CA PRO A 186 17.07 15.82 13.81
C PRO A 186 18.19 16.87 13.83
N THR A 187 19.42 16.41 13.94
CA THR A 187 20.61 17.27 13.96
C THR A 187 21.32 17.21 12.61
N PHE A 188 21.84 18.35 12.15
CA PHE A 188 22.52 18.47 10.86
C PHE A 188 24.03 18.28 10.99
N GLY A 189 24.59 17.42 10.13
CA GLY A 189 26.01 17.14 9.99
C GLY A 189 26.64 16.39 11.17
N ASP A 190 27.95 16.13 11.05
CA ASP A 190 28.72 15.36 12.04
C ASP A 190 29.22 16.27 13.17
N ASN A 191 28.34 16.52 14.14
CA ASN A 191 28.63 17.36 15.30
C ASN A 191 29.69 16.76 16.26
N PRO A 192 29.74 15.44 16.49
CA PRO A 192 30.87 14.81 17.19
C PRO A 192 32.22 15.09 16.53
N ALA A 193 32.35 14.90 15.22
CA ALA A 193 33.60 15.17 14.50
C ALA A 193 34.00 16.65 14.59
N ALA A 194 33.02 17.57 14.49
CA ALA A 194 33.26 19.00 14.66
C ALA A 194 33.78 19.37 16.07
N ARG A 195 33.50 18.54 17.09
CA ARG A 195 34.08 18.63 18.44
C ARG A 195 35.43 17.93 18.59
N ASN A 196 36.03 17.46 17.50
CA ASN A 196 37.24 16.61 17.50
C ASN A 196 37.05 15.29 18.26
N ARG A 197 35.83 14.72 18.22
CA ARG A 197 35.55 13.35 18.66
C ARG A 197 35.54 12.39 17.46
N GLU A 198 35.31 11.11 17.72
CA GLU A 198 35.04 10.15 16.66
C GLU A 198 33.80 10.55 15.83
N SER A 199 33.88 10.32 14.52
CA SER A 199 32.81 10.63 13.57
C SER A 199 31.57 9.76 13.85
N ALA A 200 30.39 10.38 13.75
CA ALA A 200 29.12 9.66 13.83
C ALA A 200 28.92 8.70 12.65
N GLN A 201 29.52 8.96 11.48
CA GLN A 201 29.33 8.19 10.25
C GLN A 201 27.85 8.03 9.87
N GLN A 202 27.06 9.09 10.06
CA GLN A 202 25.66 9.15 9.64
C GLN A 202 25.51 8.99 8.13
N GLN A 203 24.34 8.55 7.68
CA GLN A 203 24.04 8.35 6.28
C GLN A 203 23.16 9.48 5.74
N GLY A 204 23.80 10.47 5.13
CA GLY A 204 23.14 11.69 4.71
C GLY A 204 23.57 12.83 5.62
N ASP A 205 22.76 13.87 5.69
CA ASP A 205 23.10 15.07 6.44
C ASP A 205 22.35 15.18 7.76
N TRP A 206 21.19 14.51 7.89
CA TRP A 206 20.31 14.62 9.05
C TRP A 206 20.15 13.29 9.76
N TRP A 207 20.17 13.32 11.09
CA TRP A 207 20.09 12.10 11.90
C TRP A 207 19.63 12.41 13.32
N ILE A 208 19.31 11.39 14.12
CA ILE A 208 19.03 11.57 15.55
C ILE A 208 20.32 11.41 16.33
N GLY A 209 20.76 12.46 17.01
CA GLY A 209 21.84 12.42 17.98
C GLY A 209 21.43 13.11 19.27
N GLY A 210 20.98 12.37 20.28
CA GLY A 210 20.36 12.94 21.49
C GLY A 210 21.24 13.93 22.28
N ALA A 211 22.56 13.84 22.12
CA ALA A 211 23.53 14.76 22.72
C ALA A 211 23.78 16.04 21.90
N GLU A 212 23.32 16.07 20.65
CA GLU A 212 23.65 17.10 19.67
C GLU A 212 22.66 18.27 19.68
N ASN A 213 23.12 19.41 19.19
CA ASN A 213 22.30 20.60 19.03
C ASN A 213 22.71 21.37 17.77
N ARG A 214 22.19 20.91 16.64
CA ARG A 214 22.28 21.62 15.37
C ARG A 214 21.03 21.40 14.53
N PRO A 215 19.87 21.92 14.96
CA PRO A 215 18.58 21.70 14.28
C PRO A 215 18.46 22.47 12.95
N SER A 216 19.41 23.33 12.59
CA SER A 216 19.48 24.02 11.31
C SER A 216 20.87 23.94 10.68
N GLU A 217 20.93 23.91 9.34
CA GLU A 217 22.20 23.99 8.60
C GLU A 217 22.99 25.26 8.91
N ASN A 218 22.27 26.33 9.22
CA ASN A 218 22.81 27.65 9.54
C ASN A 218 23.38 27.74 10.97
N ASP A 219 23.03 26.79 11.84
CA ASP A 219 23.57 26.75 13.19
C ASP A 219 25.04 26.33 13.17
N ALA A 220 25.82 26.89 14.10
CA ALA A 220 27.23 26.57 14.21
C ALA A 220 27.42 25.06 14.46
N PRO A 221 28.42 24.41 13.82
CA PRO A 221 28.73 23.02 14.09
C PRO A 221 29.19 22.83 15.55
N ALA A 222 29.21 21.58 16.01
CA ALA A 222 29.67 21.17 17.34
C ALA A 222 28.74 21.55 18.52
N GLY A 223 27.53 22.05 18.25
CA GLY A 223 26.55 22.33 19.30
C GLY A 223 26.18 21.09 20.11
N GLN A 224 26.03 21.28 21.42
CA GLN A 224 25.56 20.25 22.36
C GLN A 224 24.18 20.60 22.91
N HIS A 225 23.42 19.57 23.29
CA HIS A 225 22.12 19.70 23.90
C HIS A 225 22.15 20.70 25.09
N PRO A 226 21.19 21.63 25.20
CA PRO A 226 21.25 22.76 26.15
C PRO A 226 21.29 22.33 27.62
N ASP A 227 20.68 21.19 27.95
CA ASP A 227 20.67 20.64 29.31
C ASP A 227 21.88 19.71 29.60
N GLY A 228 22.88 19.71 28.70
CA GLY A 228 24.02 18.80 28.69
C GLY A 228 23.80 17.61 27.76
N ALA A 229 24.90 16.97 27.33
CA ALA A 229 24.90 15.89 26.34
C ALA A 229 24.19 14.60 26.80
N ASP A 230 24.39 14.22 28.07
CA ASP A 230 23.88 12.97 28.65
C ASP A 230 22.73 13.12 29.68
N PRO A 231 22.52 14.26 30.37
CA PRO A 231 21.43 14.38 31.34
C PRO A 231 19.99 14.21 30.82
N PRO A 232 19.62 14.69 29.61
CA PRO A 232 18.25 14.63 29.10
C PRO A 232 17.71 13.20 29.02
N GLN A 233 16.39 13.06 29.11
CA GLN A 233 15.71 11.77 28.95
C GLN A 233 14.46 11.97 28.12
N GLY A 234 14.01 10.92 27.45
CA GLY A 234 12.84 10.98 26.59
C GLY A 234 12.63 9.75 25.74
N THR A 235 11.60 9.80 24.90
CA THR A 235 11.38 8.81 23.84
C THR A 235 11.05 9.51 22.54
N LEU A 236 11.40 8.90 21.42
CA LEU A 236 10.99 9.32 20.08
C LEU A 236 10.34 8.12 19.38
N ILE A 237 9.08 8.23 18.97
CA ILE A 237 8.27 7.13 18.45
C ILE A 237 7.90 7.42 16.99
N SER A 238 8.19 6.48 16.09
CA SER A 238 7.88 6.64 14.67
C SER A 238 6.38 6.56 14.41
N PRO A 239 5.91 7.11 13.28
CA PRO A 239 4.63 6.73 12.71
C PRO A 239 4.52 5.20 12.54
N CYS A 240 3.28 4.68 12.52
CA CYS A 240 3.07 3.25 12.24
C CYS A 240 3.54 2.95 10.80
N PHE A 241 4.15 1.79 10.60
CA PHE A 241 4.46 1.23 9.28
C PHE A 241 4.02 -0.24 9.23
N ARG A 242 3.78 -0.79 8.04
CA ARG A 242 3.42 -2.19 7.85
C ARG A 242 4.64 -2.98 7.38
N ILE A 243 4.86 -4.14 7.98
CA ILE A 243 5.93 -5.06 7.60
C ILE A 243 5.40 -5.93 6.44
N PHE A 244 6.12 -6.01 5.32
CA PHE A 244 5.71 -6.83 4.17
C PHE A 244 6.72 -7.91 3.78
N GLY A 245 7.94 -7.83 4.32
CA GLY A 245 8.98 -8.83 4.13
C GLY A 245 9.68 -9.16 5.45
N LYS A 246 10.90 -9.66 5.36
CA LYS A 246 11.59 -10.34 6.47
C LYS A 246 12.68 -9.50 7.11
N ASP A 247 13.19 -8.47 6.44
CA ASP A 247 14.38 -7.76 6.89
C ASP A 247 14.08 -6.28 7.15
N ILE A 248 14.37 -5.82 8.38
CA ILE A 248 14.44 -4.40 8.74
C ILE A 248 15.86 -4.09 9.18
N SER A 249 16.41 -2.95 8.78
CA SER A 249 17.75 -2.52 9.19
C SER A 249 17.81 -1.02 9.48
N PHE A 250 18.73 -0.62 10.35
CA PHE A 250 18.92 0.76 10.78
C PHE A 250 20.37 0.94 11.24
N LEU A 251 20.75 2.20 11.46
CA LEU A 251 21.99 2.60 12.09
C LEU A 251 21.70 2.99 13.55
N VAL A 252 22.54 2.53 14.48
CA VAL A 252 22.43 2.87 15.91
C VAL A 252 23.82 3.11 16.51
N GLY A 253 23.92 4.03 17.46
CA GLY A 253 25.13 4.43 18.18
C GLY A 253 24.78 5.03 19.53
N GLY A 254 25.72 5.75 20.14
CA GLY A 254 25.56 6.31 21.48
C GLY A 254 25.70 5.23 22.57
N GLY A 255 24.89 5.34 23.63
CA GLY A 255 24.97 4.48 24.80
C GLY A 255 24.74 3.00 24.56
N CYS A 256 25.35 2.17 25.40
CA CYS A 256 25.38 0.71 25.29
C CYS A 256 24.64 -0.03 26.43
N THR A 257 23.86 0.70 27.23
CA THR A 257 23.09 0.13 28.33
C THR A 257 21.67 -0.17 27.86
N ILE A 258 21.44 -1.37 27.32
CA ILE A 258 20.15 -1.78 26.71
C ILE A 258 18.93 -1.53 27.62
N SER A 259 19.07 -1.61 28.96
CA SER A 259 17.98 -1.33 29.91
C SER A 259 17.49 0.11 29.89
N ASP A 260 18.33 1.06 29.46
CA ASP A 260 18.08 2.49 29.58
C ASP A 260 18.13 3.22 28.24
N ILE A 261 19.05 2.82 27.35
CA ILE A 261 19.31 3.43 26.04
C ILE A 261 19.11 2.37 24.95
N ARG A 262 18.10 2.51 24.08
CA ARG A 262 17.83 1.52 23.02
C ARG A 262 16.85 2.01 21.95
N ALA A 263 16.91 1.37 20.78
CA ALA A 263 15.84 1.33 19.81
C ALA A 263 14.97 0.07 20.04
N GLU A 264 13.67 0.19 19.95
CA GLU A 264 12.69 -0.88 20.15
C GLU A 264 11.81 -1.03 18.92
N LEU A 265 11.58 -2.28 18.46
CA LEU A 265 10.51 -2.61 17.52
C LEU A 265 9.26 -2.97 18.32
N ILE A 266 8.15 -2.29 18.04
CA ILE A 266 6.88 -2.49 18.73
C ILE A 266 5.87 -3.06 17.75
N VAL A 267 5.33 -4.23 18.05
CA VAL A 267 4.23 -4.87 17.30
C VAL A 267 3.14 -5.23 18.29
N ASN A 268 1.88 -4.90 17.97
CA ASN A 268 0.73 -5.10 18.87
C ASN A 268 0.97 -4.59 20.30
N ASN A 269 1.60 -3.41 20.42
CA ASN A 269 1.92 -2.76 21.70
C ASN A 269 2.86 -3.56 22.61
N GLN A 270 3.62 -4.51 22.04
CA GLN A 270 4.66 -5.26 22.72
C GLN A 270 6.01 -4.97 22.07
N VAL A 271 7.04 -4.80 22.88
CA VAL A 271 8.43 -4.71 22.39
C VAL A 271 8.84 -6.11 21.95
N VAL A 272 8.99 -6.32 20.65
CA VAL A 272 9.30 -7.63 20.06
C VAL A 272 10.78 -7.77 19.68
N ARG A 273 11.48 -6.65 19.53
CA ARG A 273 12.94 -6.57 19.34
C ARG A 273 13.47 -5.31 20.01
N ASN A 274 14.74 -5.31 20.40
CA ASN A 274 15.46 -4.10 20.78
C ASN A 274 16.95 -4.21 20.48
N GLU A 275 17.59 -3.06 20.32
CA GLU A 275 19.04 -2.92 20.12
C GLU A 275 19.54 -1.64 20.78
N THR A 276 20.81 -1.59 21.17
CA THR A 276 21.46 -0.42 21.78
C THR A 276 22.74 -0.08 21.02
N GLY A 277 23.39 1.04 21.33
CA GLY A 277 24.69 1.43 20.78
C GLY A 277 25.85 0.67 21.44
N ASN A 278 27.08 1.12 21.19
CA ASN A 278 28.31 0.49 21.70
C ASN A 278 29.11 1.39 22.64
N CYS A 279 28.50 2.47 23.15
CA CYS A 279 29.20 3.54 23.87
C CYS A 279 30.25 4.20 22.97
N TYR A 280 29.83 4.53 21.74
CA TYR A 280 30.57 5.25 20.71
C TYR A 280 29.61 6.15 19.94
N GLU A 281 30.08 7.33 19.50
CA GLU A 281 29.25 8.21 18.67
C GLU A 281 28.94 7.58 17.31
N THR A 282 29.90 6.81 16.80
CA THR A 282 29.82 6.11 15.51
C THR A 282 28.61 5.18 15.44
N LEU A 283 27.75 5.47 14.48
CA LEU A 283 26.61 4.67 14.08
C LEU A 283 27.09 3.39 13.39
N TYR A 284 26.45 2.27 13.72
CA TYR A 284 26.71 0.99 13.08
C TYR A 284 25.41 0.27 12.72
N ARG A 285 25.47 -0.51 11.64
CA ARG A 285 24.28 -1.15 11.09
C ARG A 285 23.84 -2.34 11.94
N LYS A 286 22.56 -2.34 12.29
CA LYS A 286 21.83 -3.45 12.91
C LYS A 286 20.66 -3.84 12.02
N SER A 287 20.22 -5.08 12.18
CA SER A 287 19.09 -5.64 11.45
C SER A 287 18.25 -6.52 12.37
N TRP A 288 16.94 -6.53 12.11
CA TRP A 288 15.98 -7.45 12.72
C TRP A 288 15.40 -8.37 11.65
N ASP A 289 15.42 -9.68 11.90
CA ASP A 289 14.53 -10.63 11.22
C ASP A 289 13.12 -10.45 11.81
N VAL A 290 12.17 -10.17 10.92
CA VAL A 290 10.78 -9.87 11.24
C VAL A 290 9.80 -10.73 10.44
N LYS A 291 10.27 -11.87 9.91
CA LYS A 291 9.44 -12.76 9.09
C LYS A 291 8.12 -13.17 9.76
N GLU A 292 8.09 -13.31 11.08
CA GLU A 292 6.87 -13.67 11.82
C GLU A 292 5.85 -12.52 11.94
N PHE A 293 6.26 -11.29 11.62
CA PHE A 293 5.42 -10.09 11.70
C PHE A 293 4.95 -9.60 10.33
N ILE A 294 5.21 -10.35 9.24
CA ILE A 294 4.72 -10.02 7.90
C ILE A 294 3.21 -9.79 7.92
N GLY A 295 2.80 -8.67 7.35
CA GLY A 295 1.42 -8.20 7.27
C GLY A 295 0.96 -7.36 8.47
N GLN A 296 1.71 -7.34 9.58
CA GLN A 296 1.37 -6.59 10.78
C GLN A 296 1.89 -5.15 10.74
N TYR A 297 1.26 -4.27 11.53
CA TYR A 297 1.72 -2.91 11.75
C TYR A 297 2.68 -2.85 12.94
N ALA A 298 3.70 -2.01 12.81
CA ALA A 298 4.74 -1.81 13.79
C ALA A 298 5.12 -0.33 13.93
N GLN A 299 5.84 -0.01 14.99
CA GLN A 299 6.51 1.28 15.20
C GLN A 299 7.93 1.03 15.71
N VAL A 300 8.81 1.99 15.49
CA VAL A 300 10.11 2.05 16.18
C VAL A 300 10.03 3.11 17.28
N ARG A 301 10.55 2.78 18.47
CA ARG A 301 10.71 3.72 19.57
C ARG A 301 12.16 3.80 20.00
N LEU A 302 12.70 5.00 19.98
CA LEU A 302 13.98 5.34 20.60
C LEU A 302 13.73 5.68 22.07
N VAL A 303 14.54 5.11 22.95
CA VAL A 303 14.42 5.27 24.40
C VAL A 303 15.73 5.80 24.95
N ASP A 304 15.63 6.90 25.68
CA ASP A 304 16.71 7.49 26.46
C ASP A 304 16.25 7.74 27.90
N ARG A 305 16.86 7.05 28.87
CA ARG A 305 16.47 7.09 30.29
C ARG A 305 17.66 7.23 31.24
N ARG A 306 18.85 7.52 30.73
CA ARG A 306 20.07 7.48 31.54
C ARG A 306 20.74 8.84 31.55
N SER A 307 20.86 9.45 32.73
CA SER A 307 21.56 10.75 32.88
C SER A 307 23.07 10.65 33.14
N GLY A 308 23.68 9.48 32.92
CA GLY A 308 25.10 9.21 33.18
C GLY A 308 25.91 9.10 31.89
N ALA A 309 27.24 8.91 31.98
CA ALA A 309 28.10 8.83 30.79
C ALA A 309 27.56 7.86 29.73
N TRP A 310 27.47 8.34 28.48
CA TRP A 310 26.77 7.67 27.38
C TRP A 310 25.27 7.54 27.64
N GLY A 311 24.68 8.64 28.04
CA GLY A 311 23.28 8.83 28.39
C GLY A 311 22.51 9.44 27.23
N HIS A 312 22.75 8.93 26.02
CA HIS A 312 22.10 9.38 24.80
C HIS A 312 22.09 8.26 23.76
N ILE A 313 21.16 8.32 22.81
CA ILE A 313 21.11 7.42 21.65
C ILE A 313 21.36 8.18 20.35
N ASN A 314 22.11 7.53 19.46
CA ASN A 314 22.28 7.97 18.07
C ASN A 314 21.52 6.99 17.17
N PHE A 315 20.76 7.48 16.20
CA PHE A 315 19.91 6.64 15.33
C PHE A 315 19.71 7.24 13.94
N ASP A 316 19.72 6.40 12.92
CA ASP A 316 19.60 6.84 11.52
C ASP A 316 19.18 5.68 10.58
N ALA A 317 18.75 6.02 9.35
CA ALA A 317 18.60 5.15 8.20
C ALA A 317 17.80 3.86 8.43
N LEU A 318 16.66 3.97 9.13
CA LEU A 318 15.71 2.87 9.30
C LEU A 318 15.04 2.57 7.96
N ARG A 319 15.23 1.37 7.44
CA ARG A 319 14.76 0.93 6.13
C ARG A 319 14.61 -0.59 6.08
N GLY A 320 14.01 -1.10 5.01
CA GLY A 320 13.90 -2.53 4.76
C GLY A 320 12.53 -2.87 4.17
N ASP A 321 12.01 -4.03 4.51
CA ASP A 321 10.73 -4.51 4.01
C ASP A 321 9.55 -3.92 4.80
N ILE A 322 9.48 -2.58 4.86
CA ILE A 322 8.45 -1.78 5.53
C ILE A 322 7.79 -0.81 4.57
N ILE A 323 6.50 -0.53 4.79
CA ILE A 323 5.73 0.48 4.04
C ILE A 323 4.99 1.42 5.00
N CYS A 324 5.00 2.72 4.71
CA CYS A 324 4.29 3.70 5.52
C CYS A 324 2.83 3.83 5.04
N PRO A 325 1.86 4.00 5.95
CA PRO A 325 0.44 4.12 5.61
C PRO A 325 0.08 5.44 4.89
N HIS A 326 1.02 6.37 4.72
CA HIS A 326 0.78 7.71 4.18
C HIS A 326 0.40 7.80 2.69
N HIS A 327 0.13 6.68 2.01
CA HIS A 327 -0.39 6.67 0.64
C HIS A 327 -1.59 5.72 0.42
N LEU A 328 -2.24 5.25 1.49
CA LEU A 328 -3.43 4.39 1.39
C LEU A 328 -4.75 5.12 1.65
N GLY A 329 -4.76 6.45 1.56
CA GLY A 329 -5.96 7.27 1.63
C GLY A 329 -5.95 8.33 0.53
N GLU A 330 -6.56 8.00 -0.60
CA GLU A 330 -7.29 8.87 -1.55
C GLU A 330 -7.36 8.13 -2.89
N ASN A 331 -8.35 7.25 -3.00
CA ASN A 331 -9.07 6.91 -4.24
C ASN A 331 -10.19 5.96 -3.81
N ASN A 332 -11.22 6.57 -3.25
CA ASN A 332 -12.56 5.99 -3.11
C ASN A 332 -13.21 5.96 -4.49
#